data_AF-M1EQ17-F1
#
_entry.id   AF-M1EQ17-F1
#
_cell.length_a   1.000
_cell.length_b   1.000
_cell.length_c   1.000
_cell.angle_alpha   90.00
_cell.angle_beta   90.00
_cell.angle_gamma   90.00
#
_symmetry.space_group_name_H-M   'P 1'
#
loop_
_entity.id
_entity.type
_entity.pdbx_description
1 polymer ?
#
loop_
_entity_poly.entity_id
_entity_poly.type
_entity_poly.pdbx_seq_one_letter_code
_entity_poly.pdbx_strand_id
1 'polypeptide(L)'
;MAMQKIFAREILDSRGNPTVEVDLHTAKGRFRAAVPSGASTGIYEALELRDGDKSRYLGKGVLKAVEHINKTLGPALLEKKLSVVDQEKVDKFMIELDGTENKSKFGANAILGVSLAVCKAGAAEKGVPLYRHIADLAGNPDLVLPVPAFNVINGG
;
A
#
# COMPACT_ATOMS: atom_id res chain seq x y z
N MET A 1 -18.20 -5.12 -2.72
CA MET A 1 -18.78 -4.14 -1.76
C MET A 1 -18.04 -2.81 -1.81
N ALA A 2 -18.73 -1.72 -1.47
CA ALA A 2 -18.17 -0.36 -1.48
C ALA A 2 -17.22 -0.12 -0.30
N MET A 3 -16.13 0.59 -0.57
CA MET A 3 -15.25 1.18 0.45
C MET A 3 -16.03 2.24 1.25
N GLN A 4 -15.86 2.25 2.57
CA GLN A 4 -16.60 3.19 3.46
C GLN A 4 -15.69 4.28 4.02
N LYS A 5 -14.44 3.94 4.36
CA LYS A 5 -13.46 4.89 4.89
C LYS A 5 -12.05 4.41 4.61
N ILE A 6 -11.19 5.32 4.16
CA ILE A 6 -9.75 5.12 4.05
C ILE A 6 -9.09 6.11 4.99
N PHE A 7 -8.15 5.64 5.80
CA PHE A 7 -7.40 6.48 6.71
C PHE A 7 -5.97 6.01 6.80
N ALA A 8 -5.02 6.93 6.62
CA ALA A 8 -3.60 6.69 6.76
C ALA A 8 -3.03 7.34 8.02
N ARG A 9 -1.99 6.73 8.55
CA ARG A 9 -1.17 7.25 9.64
C ARG A 9 0.30 6.92 9.40
N GLU A 10 1.15 7.67 10.09
CA GLU A 10 2.57 7.36 10.16
C GLU A 10 2.84 6.38 11.31
N ILE A 11 3.60 5.32 11.04
CA ILE A 11 4.12 4.35 12.02
C ILE A 11 5.64 4.21 11.83
N LEU A 12 6.31 3.37 12.63
CA LEU A 12 7.75 3.10 12.48
C LEU A 12 8.00 1.72 11.85
N ASP A 13 8.98 1.65 10.95
CA ASP A 13 9.51 0.41 10.38
C ASP A 13 10.46 -0.32 11.35
N SER A 14 10.97 -1.48 10.95
CA SER A 14 11.89 -2.29 11.77
C SER A 14 13.24 -1.62 12.09
N ARG A 15 13.56 -0.51 11.41
CA ARG A 15 14.77 0.31 11.63
C ARG A 15 14.45 1.60 12.39
N GLY A 16 13.21 1.77 12.88
CA GLY A 16 12.77 2.97 13.58
C GLY A 16 12.56 4.19 12.69
N ASN A 17 12.50 4.03 11.36
CA ASN A 17 12.18 5.14 10.45
C ASN A 17 10.66 5.20 10.20
N PRO A 18 10.10 6.39 9.96
CA PRO A 18 8.70 6.52 9.60
C PRO A 18 8.31 5.72 8.36
N THR A 19 7.09 5.17 8.33
CA THR A 19 6.46 4.61 7.14
C THR A 19 4.93 4.75 7.21
N VAL A 20 4.26 4.50 6.08
CA VAL A 20 2.82 4.64 5.91
C VAL A 20 2.08 3.38 6.36
N GLU A 21 1.05 3.55 7.19
CA GLU A 21 0.02 2.54 7.48
C GLU A 21 -1.34 3.04 7.01
N VAL A 22 -2.11 2.18 6.34
CA VAL A 22 -3.47 2.47 5.85
C VAL A 22 -4.45 1.51 6.47
N ASP A 23 -5.54 2.05 7.02
CA ASP A 23 -6.77 1.33 7.36
C ASP A 23 -7.85 1.61 6.31
N LEU A 24 -8.39 0.54 5.71
CA LEU A 24 -9.59 0.55 4.87
C LEU A 24 -10.75 -0.08 5.63
N HIS A 25 -11.91 0.57 5.64
CA HIS A 25 -13.13 0.05 6.24
C HIS A 25 -14.15 -0.32 5.16
N THR A 26 -14.77 -1.49 5.33
CA THR A 26 -15.94 -1.94 4.58
C THR A 26 -16.96 -2.51 5.57
N ALA A 27 -18.12 -2.99 5.10
CA ALA A 27 -19.06 -3.67 5.99
C ALA A 27 -18.52 -5.01 6.55
N LYS A 28 -17.41 -5.53 6.01
CA LYS A 28 -16.70 -6.71 6.53
C LYS A 28 -15.72 -6.38 7.66
N GLY A 29 -15.48 -5.11 7.96
CA GLY A 29 -14.61 -4.67 9.04
C GLY A 29 -13.48 -3.76 8.57
N ARG A 30 -12.38 -3.77 9.33
CA ARG A 30 -11.21 -2.91 9.12
C ARG A 30 -10.01 -3.74 8.64
N PHE A 31 -9.42 -3.33 7.53
CA PHE A 31 -8.31 -3.97 6.86
C PHE A 31 -7.12 -3.04 6.86
N ARG A 32 -5.96 -3.55 7.29
CA ARG A 32 -4.78 -2.73 7.55
C ARG A 32 -3.59 -3.19 6.74
N ALA A 33 -2.86 -2.26 6.15
CA ALA A 33 -1.58 -2.52 5.49
C ALA A 33 -0.55 -1.47 5.90
N ALA A 34 0.70 -1.90 6.03
CA ALA A 34 1.85 -1.03 6.24
C ALA A 34 2.83 -1.23 5.08
N VAL A 35 3.55 -0.17 4.73
CA VAL A 35 4.47 -0.18 3.60
C VAL A 35 5.90 -0.41 4.08
N PRO A 36 6.66 -1.35 3.48
CA PRO A 36 8.08 -1.52 3.80
C PRO A 36 8.91 -0.38 3.19
N SER A 37 10.12 -0.18 3.70
CA SER A 37 11.09 0.74 3.10
C SER A 37 12.44 0.04 2.94
N GLY A 38 13.05 0.20 1.76
CA GLY A 38 14.37 -0.34 1.43
C GLY A 38 15.50 0.48 2.05
N ALA A 39 16.71 -0.09 2.07
CA ALA A 39 17.96 0.66 2.33
C ALA A 39 18.68 0.95 1.01
N SER A 40 18.73 -0.06 0.13
CA SER A 40 19.38 -0.03 -1.17
C SER A 40 18.31 0.14 -2.25
N THR A 41 17.93 1.38 -2.52
CA THR A 41 16.94 1.70 -3.55
C THR A 41 17.63 1.81 -4.91
N GLY A 42 17.21 1.01 -5.88
CA GLY A 42 17.63 1.15 -7.27
C GLY A 42 17.13 2.45 -7.88
N ILE A 43 17.90 3.03 -8.81
CA ILE A 43 17.57 4.32 -9.46
C ILE A 43 16.27 4.31 -10.29
N TYR A 44 15.76 3.12 -10.62
CA TYR A 44 14.53 2.91 -11.40
C TYR A 44 13.34 2.49 -10.54
N GLU A 45 13.47 2.49 -9.21
CA GLU A 45 12.34 2.20 -8.32
C GLU A 45 11.29 3.32 -8.38
N ALA A 46 10.03 2.94 -8.11
CA ALA A 46 8.99 3.92 -7.89
C ALA A 46 9.32 4.76 -6.65
N LEU A 47 9.01 6.05 -6.68
CA LEU A 47 9.48 7.00 -5.68
C LEU A 47 8.84 6.76 -4.31
N GLU A 48 9.63 6.43 -3.29
CA GLU A 48 9.19 6.54 -1.90
C GLU A 48 9.18 8.02 -1.48
N LEU A 49 8.00 8.60 -1.25
CA LEU A 49 7.89 10.00 -0.88
C LEU A 49 8.23 10.20 0.60
N ARG A 50 9.29 10.98 0.84
CA ARG A 50 9.75 11.43 2.17
C ARG A 50 9.56 12.94 2.32
N ASP A 51 9.39 13.40 3.56
CA ASP A 51 9.09 14.80 3.87
C ASP A 51 10.28 15.73 3.58
N GLY A 52 11.50 15.26 3.82
CA GLY A 52 12.75 16.02 3.64
C GLY A 52 13.06 17.01 4.78
N ASP A 53 12.20 17.10 5.80
CA ASP A 53 12.40 17.96 6.95
C ASP A 53 13.47 17.42 7.90
N LYS A 54 14.69 17.97 7.83
CA LYS A 54 15.83 17.54 8.64
C LYS A 54 15.60 17.65 10.15
N SER A 55 14.66 18.50 10.60
CA SER A 55 14.33 18.65 12.02
C SER A 55 13.51 17.47 12.57
N ARG A 56 12.91 16.67 11.68
CA ARG A 56 11.99 15.58 12.03
C ARG A 56 12.43 14.26 11.41
N TYR A 57 12.73 13.26 12.25
CA TYR A 57 13.19 11.94 11.80
C TYR A 57 14.34 12.02 10.76
N LEU A 58 15.23 13.02 10.88
CA LEU A 58 16.36 13.23 9.98
C LEU A 58 15.94 13.39 8.50
N GLY A 59 14.77 13.97 8.23
CA GLY A 59 14.22 14.13 6.87
C GLY A 59 13.39 12.96 6.37
N LYS A 60 13.25 11.89 7.16
CA LYS A 60 12.59 10.64 6.75
C LYS A 60 11.12 10.55 7.13
N GLY A 61 10.48 11.64 7.56
CA GLY A 61 9.03 11.67 7.75
C GLY A 61 8.26 11.26 6.48
N VAL A 62 7.02 10.80 6.63
CA VAL A 62 6.12 10.45 5.52
C VAL A 62 4.76 11.16 5.63
N LEU A 63 4.72 12.31 6.30
CA LEU A 63 3.48 13.06 6.50
C LEU A 63 2.85 13.51 5.18
N LYS A 64 3.66 13.87 4.17
CA LYS A 64 3.16 14.20 2.82
C LYS A 64 2.42 13.02 2.18
N ALA A 65 3.01 11.82 2.25
CA ALA A 65 2.38 10.60 1.71
C ALA A 65 1.08 10.26 2.47
N VAL A 66 1.09 10.37 3.80
CA VAL A 66 -0.11 10.20 4.65
C VAL A 66 -1.19 11.21 4.29
N GLU A 67 -0.82 12.46 4.06
CA GLU A 67 -1.73 13.53 3.66
C GLU A 67 -2.36 13.27 2.29
N HIS A 68 -1.57 12.85 1.29
CA HIS A 68 -2.09 12.45 -0.03
C HIS A 68 -3.13 11.34 0.07
N ILE A 69 -2.94 10.36 0.95
CA ILE A 69 -3.95 9.32 1.17
C ILE A 69 -5.22 9.90 1.79
N ASN A 70 -5.08 10.65 2.89
CA ASN A 70 -6.22 11.14 3.66
C ASN A 70 -7.04 12.22 2.95
N LYS A 71 -6.37 13.09 2.17
CA LYS A 71 -7.01 14.26 1.54
C LYS A 71 -7.28 14.10 0.05
N THR A 72 -6.66 13.12 -0.63
CA THR A 72 -6.78 12.98 -2.09
C THR A 72 -7.19 11.56 -2.51
N LEU A 73 -6.32 10.56 -2.32
CA LEU A 73 -6.59 9.18 -2.79
C LEU A 73 -7.83 8.58 -2.12
N GLY A 74 -7.93 8.73 -0.79
CA GLY A 74 -9.04 8.21 0.01
C GLY A 74 -10.40 8.74 -0.45
N PRO A 75 -10.63 10.07 -0.43
CA PRO A 75 -11.86 10.67 -0.93
C PRO A 75 -12.19 10.29 -2.38
N ALA A 76 -11.20 10.31 -3.28
CA ALA A 76 -11.41 10.00 -4.69
C ALA A 76 -11.85 8.54 -4.92
N LEU A 77 -11.28 7.59 -4.18
CA LEU A 77 -11.67 6.17 -4.24
C LEU A 77 -13.07 5.93 -3.69
N LEU A 78 -13.43 6.59 -2.59
CA LEU A 78 -14.77 6.50 -2.01
C LEU A 78 -15.83 7.07 -2.98
N GLU A 79 -15.52 8.16 -3.67
CA GLU A 79 -16.39 8.77 -4.68
C GLU A 79 -16.58 7.86 -5.90
N LYS A 80 -15.52 7.19 -6.37
CA LYS A 80 -15.63 6.25 -7.50
C LYS A 80 -16.42 4.98 -7.21
N LYS A 81 -16.63 4.63 -5.93
CA LYS A 81 -17.44 3.47 -5.51
C LYS A 81 -16.99 2.15 -6.18
N LEU A 82 -15.69 2.01 -6.43
CA LEU A 82 -15.13 0.77 -6.96
C LEU A 82 -15.27 -0.36 -5.93
N SER A 83 -15.44 -1.58 -6.43
CA SER A 83 -15.51 -2.76 -5.57
C SER A 83 -14.11 -3.16 -5.12
N VAL A 84 -13.95 -3.52 -3.84
CA VAL A 84 -12.65 -3.97 -3.28
C VAL A 84 -12.13 -5.29 -3.89
N VAL A 85 -12.95 -6.04 -4.62
CA VAL A 85 -12.52 -7.26 -5.32
C VAL A 85 -11.94 -6.97 -6.71
N ASP A 86 -12.16 -5.77 -7.26
CA ASP A 86 -11.69 -5.35 -8.58
C ASP A 86 -10.32 -4.65 -8.45
N GLN A 87 -9.32 -5.38 -7.93
CA GLN A 87 -7.98 -4.84 -7.61
C GLN A 87 -7.38 -4.02 -8.77
N GLU A 88 -7.42 -4.57 -9.99
CA GLU A 88 -6.86 -3.92 -11.19
C GLU A 88 -7.51 -2.55 -11.46
N LYS A 89 -8.83 -2.42 -11.29
CA LYS A 89 -9.51 -1.13 -11.51
C LYS A 89 -9.12 -0.11 -10.45
N VAL A 90 -9.00 -0.54 -9.20
CA VAL A 90 -8.60 0.33 -8.09
C VAL A 90 -7.16 0.82 -8.29
N ASP A 91 -6.24 -0.08 -8.63
CA ASP A 91 -4.84 0.27 -8.85
C ASP A 91 -4.67 1.15 -10.08
N LYS A 92 -5.33 0.85 -11.21
CA LYS A 92 -5.31 1.71 -12.41
C LYS A 92 -5.81 3.11 -12.09
N PHE A 93 -6.92 3.23 -11.36
CA PHE A 93 -7.44 4.53 -10.95
C PHE A 93 -6.43 5.34 -10.12
N MET A 94 -5.74 4.72 -9.16
CA MET A 94 -4.71 5.42 -8.37
C MET A 94 -3.49 5.81 -9.21
N ILE A 95 -3.07 4.94 -10.14
CA ILE A 95 -1.95 5.21 -11.06
C ILE A 95 -2.29 6.37 -11.99
N GLU A 96 -3.48 6.39 -12.57
CA GLU A 96 -3.97 7.47 -13.44
C GLU A 96 -4.12 8.79 -12.67
N LEU A 97 -4.59 8.75 -11.42
CA LEU A 97 -4.75 9.92 -10.56
C LEU A 97 -3.40 10.53 -10.15
N ASP A 98 -2.38 9.69 -9.95
CA ASP A 98 -1.00 10.13 -9.78
C ASP A 98 -0.48 10.77 -11.07
N GLY A 99 -0.63 10.08 -12.20
CA GLY A 99 -0.32 10.59 -13.53
C GLY A 99 1.18 10.69 -13.83
N THR A 100 2.05 10.15 -12.99
CA THR A 100 3.50 10.10 -13.23
C THR A 100 3.99 8.67 -13.40
N GLU A 101 5.02 8.48 -14.22
CA GLU A 101 5.58 7.16 -14.52
C GLU A 101 6.07 6.43 -13.25
N ASN A 102 6.75 7.15 -12.37
CA ASN A 102 7.39 6.63 -11.16
C ASN A 102 6.60 6.89 -9.87
N LYS A 103 5.33 7.31 -9.97
CA LYS A 103 4.47 7.60 -8.80
C LYS A 103 4.99 8.74 -7.92
N SER A 104 5.68 9.71 -8.52
CA SER A 104 6.35 10.80 -7.80
C SER A 104 5.42 11.88 -7.26
N LYS A 105 4.16 11.95 -7.74
CA LYS A 105 3.20 12.95 -7.25
C LYS A 105 2.68 12.60 -5.86
N PHE A 106 2.24 11.36 -5.64
CA PHE A 106 1.72 10.92 -4.34
C PHE A 106 2.73 10.11 -3.53
N GLY A 107 3.74 9.54 -4.19
CA GLY A 107 4.63 8.54 -3.62
C GLY A 107 4.08 7.13 -3.83
N ALA A 108 4.96 6.23 -4.24
CA ALA A 108 4.67 4.80 -4.34
C ALA A 108 4.23 4.21 -3.00
N ASN A 109 4.77 4.72 -1.89
CA ASN A 109 4.37 4.36 -0.53
C ASN A 109 2.93 4.77 -0.19
N ALA A 110 2.42 5.87 -0.76
CA ALA A 110 1.01 6.23 -0.58
C ALA A 110 0.08 5.24 -1.32
N ILE A 111 0.38 5.00 -2.61
CA ILE A 111 -0.44 4.15 -3.48
C ILE A 111 -0.42 2.70 -3.00
N LEU A 112 0.76 2.16 -2.67
CA LEU A 112 0.92 0.78 -2.23
C LEU A 112 0.19 0.48 -0.91
N GLY A 113 0.21 1.42 0.04
CA GLY A 113 -0.50 1.24 1.31
C GLY A 113 -2.00 1.04 1.11
N VAL A 114 -2.62 1.85 0.23
CA VAL A 114 -4.03 1.71 -0.14
C VAL A 114 -4.27 0.42 -0.93
N SER A 115 -3.45 0.14 -1.93
CA SER A 115 -3.54 -1.05 -2.79
C SER A 115 -3.57 -2.36 -1.97
N LEU A 116 -2.67 -2.49 -1.00
CA LEU A 116 -2.59 -3.66 -0.11
C LEU A 116 -3.79 -3.75 0.85
N ALA A 117 -4.28 -2.63 1.37
CA ALA A 117 -5.45 -2.61 2.23
C ALA A 117 -6.71 -3.04 1.45
N VAL A 118 -6.83 -2.62 0.18
CA VAL A 118 -7.89 -3.05 -0.75
C VAL A 118 -7.80 -4.54 -1.01
N CYS A 119 -6.63 -5.09 -1.31
CA CYS A 119 -6.43 -6.52 -1.53
C CYS A 119 -6.90 -7.36 -0.31
N LYS A 120 -6.55 -6.93 0.91
CA LYS A 120 -7.03 -7.57 2.14
C LYS A 120 -8.55 -7.51 2.30
N ALA A 121 -9.15 -6.36 2.01
CA ALA A 121 -10.60 -6.22 2.03
C ALA A 121 -11.28 -7.07 0.94
N GLY A 122 -10.68 -7.20 -0.25
CA GLY A 122 -11.15 -8.05 -1.34
C GLY A 122 -11.16 -9.53 -0.97
N ALA A 123 -10.14 -10.01 -0.25
CA ALA A 123 -10.11 -11.37 0.28
C ALA A 123 -11.27 -11.65 1.26
N ALA A 124 -11.46 -10.74 2.22
CA ALA A 124 -12.54 -10.85 3.20
C ALA A 124 -13.94 -10.72 2.59
N GLU A 125 -14.09 -9.89 1.56
CA GLU A 125 -15.32 -9.77 0.78
C GLU A 125 -15.67 -11.08 0.07
N LYS A 126 -14.68 -11.76 -0.51
CA LYS A 126 -14.83 -13.10 -1.11
C LYS A 126 -14.97 -14.22 -0.07
N GLY A 127 -14.72 -13.96 1.21
CA GLY A 127 -14.73 -14.98 2.27
C GLY A 127 -13.60 -15.99 2.15
N VAL A 128 -12.46 -15.61 1.57
CA VAL A 128 -11.29 -16.49 1.36
C VAL A 128 -10.04 -15.95 2.06
N PRO A 129 -9.06 -16.81 2.38
CA PRO A 129 -7.75 -16.35 2.84
C PRO A 129 -7.06 -15.43 1.82
N LEU A 130 -6.22 -14.51 2.31
CA LEU A 130 -5.53 -13.54 1.45
C LEU A 130 -4.71 -14.19 0.33
N TYR A 131 -3.99 -15.28 0.62
CA TYR A 131 -3.17 -15.98 -0.39
C TYR A 131 -4.04 -16.55 -1.53
N ARG A 132 -5.26 -17.00 -1.25
CA ARG A 132 -6.20 -17.50 -2.26
C ARG A 132 -6.73 -16.36 -3.11
N HIS A 133 -7.06 -15.22 -2.48
CA HIS A 133 -7.47 -14.04 -3.22
C HIS A 133 -6.38 -13.54 -4.17
N ILE A 134 -5.13 -13.48 -3.71
CA ILE A 134 -3.98 -13.11 -4.55
C ILE A 134 -3.81 -14.11 -5.70
N ALA A 135 -3.97 -15.41 -5.44
CA ALA A 135 -3.89 -16.42 -6.49
C ALA A 135 -4.99 -16.24 -7.55
N ASP A 136 -6.22 -15.92 -7.13
CA ASP A 136 -7.32 -15.62 -8.06
C ASP A 136 -7.00 -14.37 -8.91
N LEU A 137 -6.46 -13.31 -8.30
CA LEU A 137 -6.05 -12.09 -9.01
C LEU A 137 -4.95 -12.37 -10.05
N ALA A 138 -4.04 -13.30 -9.74
CA ALA A 138 -2.94 -13.70 -10.62
C ALA A 138 -3.32 -14.78 -11.65
N GLY A 139 -4.55 -15.32 -11.61
CA GLY A 139 -4.95 -16.43 -12.47
C GLY A 139 -4.29 -17.77 -12.13
N ASN A 140 -3.86 -17.95 -10.88
CA ASN A 140 -3.16 -19.16 -10.41
C ASN A 140 -4.15 -20.13 -9.71
N PRO A 141 -4.49 -21.28 -10.31
CA PRO A 141 -5.38 -22.25 -9.68
C PRO A 141 -4.69 -23.03 -8.57
N ASP A 142 -3.43 -23.43 -8.80
CA ASP A 142 -2.66 -24.28 -7.90
C ASP A 142 -1.67 -23.46 -7.07
N LEU A 143 -1.66 -23.71 -5.76
CA LEU A 143 -0.79 -23.02 -4.81
C LEU A 143 0.45 -23.85 -4.53
N VAL A 144 1.58 -23.16 -4.33
CA VAL A 144 2.86 -23.78 -3.97
C VAL A 144 3.42 -23.07 -2.74
N LEU A 145 3.91 -23.85 -1.77
CA LEU A 145 4.69 -23.31 -0.65
C LEU A 145 6.12 -23.03 -1.11
N PRO A 146 6.66 -21.81 -0.95
CA PRO A 146 8.02 -21.50 -1.36
C PRO A 146 9.05 -22.14 -0.41
N VAL A 147 10.18 -22.56 -0.95
CA VAL A 147 11.36 -22.89 -0.13
C VAL A 147 11.89 -21.59 0.48
N PRO A 148 12.04 -21.49 1.81
CA PRO A 148 12.52 -20.27 2.43
C PRO A 148 14.03 -20.09 2.23
N ALA A 149 14.44 -18.93 1.70
CA ALA A 149 15.83 -18.50 1.65
C ALA A 149 16.14 -17.61 2.86
N PHE A 150 16.68 -18.19 3.93
CA PHE A 150 16.96 -17.46 5.17
C PHE A 150 18.29 -16.70 5.07
N ASN A 151 18.23 -15.38 5.24
CA ASN A 151 19.43 -14.56 5.37
C ASN A 151 20.03 -14.73 6.79
N VAL A 152 21.05 -15.58 6.91
CA VAL A 152 21.66 -15.96 8.20
C VAL A 152 22.92 -15.18 8.56
N ILE A 153 23.55 -14.54 7.56
CA ILE A 153 24.74 -13.70 7.74
C ILE A 153 24.51 -12.42 6.96
N ASN A 154 24.49 -11.30 7.66
CA ASN A 154 24.38 -9.98 7.07
C ASN A 154 25.77 -9.43 6.69
N GLY A 155 25.84 -8.69 5.58
CA GLY A 155 27.00 -7.90 5.17
C GLY A 155 26.53 -6.69 4.35
N GLY A 156 27.48 -6.04 3.67
CA GLY A 156 27.25 -4.76 3.00
C GLY A 156 27.29 -3.56 3.95
#